data_AF-A0A0Q6Z432-F1
#
_entry.id   AF-A0A0Q6Z432-F1
#
_cell.length_a   1.000
_cell.length_b   1.000
_cell.length_c   1.000
_cell.angle_alpha   90.00
_cell.angle_beta   90.00
_cell.angle_gamma   90.00
#
_symmetry.space_group_name_H-M   'P 1'
#
loop_
_entity.id
_entity.type
_entity.pdbx_description
1 polymer ?
#
loop_
_entity_poly.entity_id
_entity_poly.type
_entity_poly.pdbx_seq_one_letter_code
_entity_poly.pdbx_strand_id
1 'polypeptide(L)'
;MQDAPLRQAGRMVVPLVIAELPKRSMPRRRYAIGFLGDGGYREALPALEVIAKDRTELDYFRGDALLAISQIDLHLAQRLAGEFADATGHLGPVVQVVLQGGSALKARNDHSCKW
;
A
#
# COMPACT_ATOMS: atom_id res chain seq x y z
N MET A 1 6.59 26.33 10.38
CA MET A 1 6.82 25.95 8.96
C MET A 1 8.25 25.41 8.82
N GLN A 2 8.53 24.19 9.29
CA GLN A 2 9.88 23.57 9.26
C GLN A 2 9.86 22.04 9.03
N ASP A 3 8.84 21.48 8.37
CA ASP A 3 8.79 20.02 8.06
C ASP A 3 9.36 19.65 6.68
N ALA A 4 10.13 20.55 6.05
CA ALA A 4 10.51 20.42 4.63
C ALA A 4 11.68 19.46 4.32
N PRO A 5 12.77 19.38 5.12
CA PRO A 5 13.96 18.62 4.71
C PRO A 5 13.72 17.12 4.63
N LEU A 6 13.01 16.53 5.62
CA LEU A 6 12.79 15.08 5.69
C LEU A 6 11.82 14.58 4.63
N ARG A 7 10.79 15.37 4.29
CA ARG A 7 9.86 15.03 3.19
C ARG A 7 10.55 15.11 1.83
N GLN A 8 11.41 16.10 1.63
CA GLN A 8 12.18 16.24 0.38
C GLN A 8 13.22 15.13 0.23
N ALA A 9 13.93 14.78 1.31
CA ALA A 9 14.82 13.62 1.34
C ALA A 9 14.06 12.30 1.08
N GLY A 10 12.85 12.15 1.64
CA GLY A 10 11.96 11.03 1.36
C GLY A 10 11.66 10.86 -0.12
N ARG A 11 11.38 11.94 -0.85
CA ARG A 11 11.12 11.86 -2.30
C ARG A 11 12.34 11.40 -3.11
N MET A 12 13.56 11.73 -2.66
CA MET A 12 14.78 11.32 -3.37
C MET A 12 15.05 9.82 -3.31
N VAL A 13 14.53 9.13 -2.29
CA VAL A 13 14.70 7.67 -2.14
C VAL A 13 13.60 6.87 -2.85
N VAL A 14 12.49 7.50 -3.25
CA VAL A 14 11.34 6.82 -3.88
C VAL A 14 11.75 5.97 -5.10
N PRO A 15 12.57 6.44 -6.05
CA PRO A 15 12.96 5.61 -7.20
C PRO A 15 13.73 4.35 -6.78
N LEU A 16 14.59 4.45 -5.76
CA LEU A 16 15.35 3.31 -5.23
C LEU A 16 14.42 2.31 -4.54
N VAL A 17 13.46 2.81 -3.75
CA VAL A 17 12.47 1.96 -3.08
C VAL A 17 11.62 1.22 -4.11
N ILE A 18 11.13 1.91 -5.15
CA ILE A 18 10.35 1.30 -6.24
C ILE A 18 11.15 0.22 -6.97
N ALA A 19 12.44 0.45 -7.24
CA ALA A 19 13.30 -0.51 -7.92
C ALA A 19 13.57 -1.78 -7.09
N GLU A 20 13.66 -1.67 -5.76
CA GLU A 20 13.90 -2.81 -4.87
C GLU A 20 12.61 -3.57 -4.50
N LEU A 21 11.45 -2.90 -4.51
CA LEU A 21 10.17 -3.44 -4.05
C LEU A 21 9.77 -4.80 -4.64
N PRO A 22 10.02 -5.11 -5.93
CA PRO A 22 9.70 -6.43 -6.48
C PRO A 22 10.48 -7.58 -5.86
N LYS A 23 11.63 -7.32 -5.21
CA LYS A 23 12.46 -8.36 -4.61
C LYS A 23 11.84 -8.83 -3.30
N ARG A 24 11.38 -10.09 -3.26
CA ARG A 24 10.78 -10.70 -2.05
C ARG A 24 11.74 -10.75 -0.85
N SER A 25 13.04 -10.74 -1.10
CA SER A 25 14.09 -10.69 -0.08
C SER A 25 14.37 -9.28 0.46
N MET A 26 13.70 -8.24 -0.06
CA MET A 26 13.92 -6.85 0.36
C MET A 26 13.70 -6.73 1.88
N PRO A 27 14.72 -6.29 2.64
CA PRO A 27 14.57 -6.05 4.07
C PRO A 27 13.49 -5.00 4.31
N ARG A 28 12.61 -5.24 5.29
CA ARG A 28 11.55 -4.29 5.69
C ARG A 28 10.60 -3.92 4.53
N ARG A 29 10.38 -4.82 3.56
CA ARG A 29 9.51 -4.56 2.39
C ARG A 29 8.11 -4.05 2.75
N ARG A 30 7.50 -4.49 3.85
CA ARG A 30 6.20 -3.97 4.33
C ARG A 30 6.27 -2.47 4.66
N TYR A 31 7.35 -2.02 5.29
CA TYR A 31 7.57 -0.61 5.60
C TYR A 31 7.78 0.21 4.33
N ALA A 32 8.43 -0.36 3.32
CA ALA A 32 8.56 0.28 2.02
C ALA A 32 7.19 0.49 1.34
N ILE A 33 6.31 -0.52 1.39
CA ILE A 33 4.94 -0.40 0.88
C ILE A 33 4.17 0.72 1.61
N GLY A 34 4.20 0.70 2.95
CA GLY A 34 3.54 1.73 3.77
C GLY A 34 4.09 3.14 3.50
N PHE A 35 5.41 3.29 3.46
CA PHE A 35 6.07 4.55 3.09
C PHE A 35 5.58 5.09 1.73
N LEU A 36 5.41 4.20 0.74
CA LEU A 36 4.97 4.62 -0.59
C LEU A 36 3.52 5.13 -0.58
N GLY A 37 2.65 4.45 0.17
CA GLY A 37 1.25 4.82 0.35
C GLY A 37 1.08 6.11 1.15
N ASP A 38 1.70 6.20 2.34
CA ASP A 38 1.63 7.36 3.23
C ASP A 38 2.18 8.62 2.58
N GLY A 39 3.19 8.47 1.72
CA GLY A 39 3.77 9.55 0.93
C GLY A 39 2.96 9.97 -0.29
N GLY A 40 1.93 9.21 -0.68
CA GLY A 40 1.09 9.52 -1.84
C GLY A 40 1.82 9.44 -3.19
N TYR A 41 2.89 8.64 -3.29
CA TYR A 41 3.76 8.62 -4.47
C TYR A 41 3.12 7.86 -5.64
N ARG A 42 2.49 8.59 -6.57
CA ARG A 42 1.77 8.02 -7.72
C ARG A 42 2.65 7.19 -8.64
N GLU A 43 3.94 7.50 -8.72
CA GLU A 43 4.92 6.72 -9.48
C GLU A 43 5.08 5.27 -8.96
N ALA A 44 4.66 4.98 -7.72
CA ALA A 44 4.71 3.65 -7.13
C ALA A 44 3.53 2.74 -7.52
N LEU A 45 2.45 3.30 -8.08
CA LEU A 45 1.22 2.55 -8.38
C LEU A 45 1.49 1.28 -9.21
N PRO A 46 2.29 1.31 -10.30
CA PRO A 46 2.54 0.09 -11.07
C PRO A 46 3.19 -1.04 -10.26
N ALA A 47 4.14 -0.70 -9.38
CA ALA A 47 4.82 -1.69 -8.54
C ALA A 47 3.89 -2.25 -7.45
N LEU A 48 3.06 -1.40 -6.85
CA LEU A 48 2.08 -1.80 -5.84
C LEU A 48 0.98 -2.68 -6.45
N GLU A 49 0.51 -2.37 -7.65
CA GLU A 49 -0.48 -3.19 -8.37
C GLU A 49 0.03 -4.61 -8.64
N VAL A 50 1.30 -4.73 -9.08
CA VAL A 50 1.93 -6.04 -9.31
C VAL A 50 1.90 -6.87 -8.02
N ILE A 51 2.25 -6.27 -6.88
CA ILE A 51 2.25 -6.97 -5.59
C ILE A 51 0.82 -7.36 -5.19
N ALA A 52 -0.15 -6.47 -5.31
CA ALA A 52 -1.54 -6.76 -4.94
C ALA A 52 -2.14 -7.93 -5.76
N LYS A 53 -1.82 -7.98 -7.06
CA LYS A 53 -2.33 -8.98 -8.01
C LYS A 53 -1.57 -10.31 -8.01
N ASP A 54 -0.34 -10.36 -7.52
CA ASP A 54 0.47 -11.58 -7.49
C ASP A 54 -0.12 -12.62 -6.53
N ARG A 55 -0.77 -13.66 -7.07
CA ARG A 55 -1.36 -14.75 -6.29
C ARG A 55 -0.34 -15.63 -5.56
N THR A 56 0.93 -15.53 -5.91
CA THR A 56 2.02 -16.28 -5.27
C THR A 56 2.72 -15.45 -4.19
N GLU A 57 2.28 -14.21 -3.98
CA GLU A 57 2.73 -13.32 -2.92
C GLU A 57 1.93 -13.57 -1.64
N LEU A 58 2.56 -13.35 -0.47
CA LEU A 58 1.87 -13.55 0.80
C LEU A 58 0.74 -12.53 0.98
N ASP A 59 -0.41 -12.99 1.48
CA ASP A 59 -1.64 -12.18 1.59
C ASP A 59 -1.45 -10.84 2.32
N TYR A 60 -0.57 -10.77 3.32
CA TYR A 60 -0.33 -9.52 4.03
C TYR A 60 0.43 -8.50 3.17
N PHE A 61 1.34 -8.90 2.29
CA PHE A 61 1.98 -7.98 1.34
C PHE A 61 0.98 -7.49 0.29
N ARG A 62 0.11 -8.39 -0.18
CA ARG A 62 -0.97 -8.05 -1.11
C ARG A 62 -1.94 -7.05 -0.48
N GLY A 63 -2.31 -7.29 0.78
CA GLY A 63 -3.17 -6.41 1.58
C GLY A 63 -2.53 -5.05 1.85
N ASP A 64 -1.28 -5.01 2.29
CA ASP A 64 -0.55 -3.76 2.51
C ASP A 64 -0.45 -2.95 1.20
N ALA A 65 -0.19 -3.61 0.07
CA ALA A 65 -0.13 -2.96 -1.23
C ALA A 65 -1.48 -2.38 -1.64
N LEU A 66 -2.57 -3.13 -1.46
CA LEU A 66 -3.92 -2.63 -1.72
C LEU A 66 -4.28 -1.42 -0.84
N LEU A 67 -3.87 -1.45 0.43
CA LEU A 67 -4.07 -0.33 1.35
C LEU A 67 -3.24 0.89 0.93
N ALA A 68 -1.97 0.71 0.58
CA ALA A 68 -1.12 1.78 0.06
C ALA A 68 -1.69 2.40 -1.23
N ILE A 69 -2.20 1.57 -2.16
CA ILE A 69 -2.92 2.06 -3.35
C ILE A 69 -4.12 2.90 -2.93
N SER A 70 -4.90 2.48 -1.92
CA SER A 70 -6.07 3.25 -1.48
C SER A 70 -5.74 4.63 -0.90
N GLN A 71 -4.54 4.80 -0.35
CA GLN A 71 -4.02 6.09 0.13
C GLN A 71 -3.59 7.01 -1.03
N ILE A 72 -3.12 6.43 -2.15
CA ILE A 72 -2.66 7.17 -3.33
C ILE A 72 -3.81 7.45 -4.32
N ASP A 73 -4.62 6.44 -4.59
CA ASP A 73 -5.73 6.43 -5.55
C ASP A 73 -6.83 5.44 -5.12
N LEU A 74 -7.84 5.96 -4.41
CA LEU A 74 -8.95 5.17 -3.88
C LEU A 74 -9.77 4.49 -5.00
N HIS A 75 -9.98 5.16 -6.12
CA HIS A 75 -10.77 4.60 -7.22
C HIS A 75 -10.08 3.39 -7.85
N LEU A 76 -8.76 3.45 -8.03
CA LEU A 76 -7.98 2.29 -8.45
C LEU A 76 -8.06 1.16 -7.41
N ALA A 77 -7.86 1.46 -6.12
CA ALA A 77 -7.94 0.45 -5.07
C ALA A 77 -9.30 -0.26 -5.01
N GLN A 78 -10.40 0.48 -5.17
CA GLN A 78 -11.75 -0.08 -5.20
C GLN A 78 -11.98 -1.00 -6.40
N ARG A 79 -11.48 -0.64 -7.59
CA ARG A 79 -11.55 -1.52 -8.77
C ARG A 79 -10.81 -2.83 -8.52
N LEU A 80 -9.58 -2.75 -7.99
CA LEU A 80 -8.79 -3.94 -7.64
C LEU A 80 -9.43 -4.79 -6.55
N ALA A 81 -9.99 -4.16 -5.53
CA ALA A 81 -10.70 -4.84 -4.46
C ALA A 81 -11.91 -5.63 -5.00
N GLY A 82 -12.61 -5.11 -6.01
CA GLY A 82 -13.68 -5.82 -6.70
C GLY A 82 -13.21 -7.09 -7.42
N GLU A 83 -11.98 -7.11 -7.94
CA GLU A 83 -11.37 -8.30 -8.55
C GLU A 83 -10.98 -9.37 -7.50
N PHE A 84 -10.95 -8.99 -6.21
CA PHE A 84 -10.55 -9.83 -5.08
C PHE A 84 -11.74 -10.29 -4.22
N ALA A 85 -12.95 -10.36 -4.79
CA ALA A 85 -14.18 -10.66 -4.05
C ALA A 85 -14.11 -11.94 -3.19
N ASP A 86 -13.37 -12.95 -3.65
CA ASP A 86 -13.21 -14.25 -2.96
C ASP A 86 -11.95 -14.31 -2.08
N ALA A 87 -11.26 -13.18 -1.86
CA ALA A 87 -10.03 -13.16 -1.09
C ALA A 87 -10.29 -13.53 0.39
N THR A 88 -9.61 -14.56 0.86
CA THR A 88 -9.60 -15.00 2.26
C THR A 88 -8.36 -14.48 2.99
N GLY A 89 -8.13 -14.94 4.21
CA GLY A 89 -6.90 -14.63 4.96
C GLY A 89 -6.78 -13.15 5.32
N HIS A 90 -5.55 -12.61 5.26
CA HIS A 90 -5.31 -11.20 5.62
C HIS A 90 -5.86 -10.21 4.58
N LEU A 91 -5.96 -10.64 3.31
CA LEU A 91 -6.38 -9.78 2.21
C LEU A 91 -7.89 -9.49 2.26
N GLY A 92 -8.73 -10.47 2.63
CA GLY A 92 -10.19 -10.32 2.69
C GLY A 92 -10.68 -9.12 3.52
N PRO A 93 -10.24 -8.97 4.79
CA PRO A 93 -10.60 -7.80 5.60
C PRO A 93 -10.11 -6.47 5.01
N VAL A 94 -8.98 -6.44 4.31
CA VAL A 94 -8.49 -5.22 3.63
C VAL A 94 -9.41 -4.87 2.47
N VAL A 95 -9.75 -5.85 1.63
CA VAL A 95 -10.67 -5.70 0.49
C VAL A 95 -11.99 -5.09 0.95
N GLN A 96 -12.58 -5.61 2.02
CA GLN A 96 -13.84 -5.08 2.56
C GLN A 96 -13.71 -3.62 3.03
N VAL A 97 -12.61 -3.28 3.71
CA VAL A 97 -12.38 -1.90 4.18
C VAL A 97 -12.17 -0.93 3.01
N VAL A 98 -11.45 -1.34 1.97
CA VAL A 98 -11.22 -0.53 0.77
C VAL A 98 -12.52 -0.31 -0.01
N LEU A 99 -13.37 -1.33 -0.12
CA LEU A 99 -14.68 -1.21 -0.75
C LEU A 99 -15.62 -0.28 0.03
N GLN A 100 -15.61 -0.35 1.36
CA GLN A 100 -16.42 0.51 2.23
C GLN A 100 -15.94 1.98 2.20
N GLY A 101 -14.63 2.21 2.09
CA GLY A 101 -14.04 3.55 2.04
C GLY A 101 -14.26 4.39 3.31
N GLY A 102 -14.01 5.70 3.21
CA GLY A 102 -14.38 6.69 4.23
C GLY A 102 -13.83 6.41 5.63
N SER A 103 -14.72 6.35 6.62
CA SER A 103 -14.38 6.18 8.05
C SER A 103 -13.76 4.81 8.36
N ALA A 104 -14.12 3.75 7.63
CA ALA A 104 -13.55 2.42 7.81
C ALA A 104 -12.06 2.39 7.41
N LEU A 105 -11.73 3.05 6.29
CA LEU A 105 -10.35 3.18 5.83
C LEU A 105 -9.52 4.01 6.82
N LYS A 106 -10.09 5.10 7.32
CA LYS A 106 -9.46 5.96 8.32
C LYS A 106 -9.19 5.21 9.64
N ALA A 107 -10.17 4.49 10.17
CA ALA A 107 -10.01 3.70 11.40
C ALA A 107 -8.92 2.63 11.26
N ARG A 108 -8.82 1.98 10.09
CA ARG A 108 -7.77 1.00 9.82
C ARG A 108 -6.39 1.65 9.75
N ASN A 109 -6.26 2.80 9.08
CA ASN A 109 -5.00 3.55 9.01
C ASN A 109 -4.57 4.07 10.40
N ASP A 110 -5.52 4.54 11.23
CA ASP A 110 -5.23 5.05 12.58
C ASP A 110 -4.75 3.93 13.53
N HIS A 111 -5.25 2.69 13.36
CA HIS A 111 -4.73 1.51 14.07
C HIS A 111 -3.42 0.98 13.50
N SER A 112 -3.12 1.33 12.24
CA SER A 112 -1.83 1.06 11.60
C SER A 112 -0.73 2.01 12.08
N CYS A 113 -1.01 2.98 12.96
CA CYS A 113 0.03 3.79 13.63
C CYS A 113 0.58 3.13 14.91
N LYS A 114 0.20 1.88 15.21
CA LYS A 114 0.80 1.07 16.27
C LYS A 114 1.58 -0.09 15.64
N TRP A 115 2.80 0.17 15.20
CA TRP A 115 3.79 -0.86 14.84
C TRP A 115 5.04 -0.70 15.68
#